data_AF-A0AA43HXA9-F1
#
_entry.id   AF-A0AA43HXA9-F1
#
_cell.length_a   1.000
_cell.length_b   1.000
_cell.length_c   1.000
_cell.angle_alpha   90.00
_cell.angle_beta   90.00
_cell.angle_gamma   90.00
#
_symmetry.space_group_name_H-M   'P 1'
#
loop_
_entity.id
_entity.type
_entity.pdbx_description
1 polymer ?
#
loop_
_entity_poly.entity_id
_entity_poly.type
_entity_poly.pdbx_seq_one_letter_code
_entity_poly.pdbx_strand_id
1 'polypeptide(L)'
;MGALKIDCYCNEKQMGKIIDMVAAHLYDSDRGDVADFDDVIDDMRICAQFDTYMDVVNLRISEVLDSDWDLLYEDTAVFTSRLRAILNDYNRNGKESGCQAHHVLADRWDEL
;
A
#
# COMPACT_ATOMS: atom_id res chain seq x y z
N MET A 1 1.70 28.52 11.33
CA MET A 1 0.94 27.31 11.01
C MET A 1 1.08 26.36 12.18
N GLY A 2 0.07 26.27 13.05
CA GLY A 2 0.09 25.30 14.14
C GLY A 2 -0.12 23.91 13.54
N ALA A 3 0.82 23.00 13.78
CA ALA A 3 0.61 21.60 13.43
C ALA A 3 -0.61 21.10 14.21
N LEU A 4 -1.68 20.74 13.51
CA LEU A 4 -2.80 20.02 14.12
C LEU A 4 -2.21 18.75 14.71
N LYS A 5 -2.26 18.66 16.04
CA LYS A 5 -1.81 17.48 16.76
C LYS A 5 -2.89 16.42 16.53
N ILE A 6 -2.61 15.50 15.61
CA ILE A 6 -3.45 14.33 15.39
C ILE A 6 -3.11 13.38 16.55
N ASP A 7 -4.05 13.19 17.47
CA ASP A 7 -3.90 12.21 18.55
C ASP A 7 -4.34 10.85 18.02
N CYS A 8 -3.36 10.10 17.50
CA CYS A 8 -3.55 8.73 17.04
C CYS A 8 -3.53 7.74 18.22
N TYR A 9 -4.28 6.65 18.08
CA TYR A 9 -4.20 5.50 18.98
C TYR A 9 -2.90 4.71 18.78
N CYS A 10 -2.48 4.51 17.52
CA CYS A 10 -1.19 3.93 17.18
C CYS A 10 -0.07 4.92 17.49
N ASN A 11 0.98 4.43 18.14
CA ASN A 11 2.26 5.13 18.08
C ASN A 11 2.95 4.91 16.73
N GLU A 12 3.97 5.73 16.45
CA GLU A 12 4.74 5.67 15.19
C GLU A 12 5.35 4.31 14.89
N LYS A 13 5.76 3.54 15.91
CA LYS A 13 6.34 2.20 15.68
C LYS A 13 5.27 1.21 15.24
N GLN A 14 4.08 1.25 15.84
CA GLN A 14 2.95 0.41 15.46
C GLN A 14 2.49 0.74 14.05
N MET A 15 2.30 2.04 13.75
CA MET A 15 1.92 2.48 12.41
C MET A 15 2.99 2.10 11.36
N GLY A 16 4.28 2.20 11.69
CA GLY A 16 5.36 1.73 10.82
C GLY A 16 5.28 0.23 10.52
N LYS A 17 5.08 -0.59 11.55
CA LYS A 17 4.93 -2.05 11.41
C LYS A 17 3.71 -2.42 10.55
N ILE A 18 2.58 -1.77 10.76
CA ILE A 18 1.37 -1.96 9.94
C ILE A 18 1.68 -1.68 8.47
N ILE A 19 2.33 -0.55 8.20
CA ILE A 19 2.69 -0.15 6.85
C ILE A 19 3.67 -1.14 6.22
N ASP A 20 4.68 -1.60 6.94
CA ASP A 20 5.66 -2.58 6.44
C ASP A 20 4.99 -3.92 6.09
N MET A 21 4.03 -4.37 6.89
CA MET A 21 3.28 -5.60 6.63
C MET A 21 2.39 -5.48 5.38
N VAL A 22 1.68 -4.37 5.23
CA VAL A 22 0.84 -4.13 4.04
C VAL A 22 1.71 -3.96 2.79
N ALA A 23 2.87 -3.30 2.91
CA ALA A 23 3.81 -3.18 1.82
C ALA A 23 4.36 -4.55 1.40
N ALA A 24 4.77 -5.39 2.35
CA ALA A 24 5.22 -6.76 2.06
C ALA A 24 4.14 -7.55 1.32
N HIS A 25 2.88 -7.49 1.79
CA HIS A 25 1.74 -8.10 1.10
C HIS A 25 1.59 -7.64 -0.35
N LEU A 26 1.76 -6.33 -0.62
CA LEU A 26 1.73 -5.79 -1.98
C LEU A 26 2.87 -6.30 -2.87
N TYR A 27 4.08 -6.45 -2.32
CA TYR A 27 5.26 -6.91 -3.07
C TYR A 27 5.29 -8.44 -3.26
N ASP A 28 4.65 -9.20 -2.38
CA ASP A 28 4.53 -10.66 -2.49
C ASP A 28 3.34 -11.09 -3.37
N SER A 29 2.38 -10.19 -3.60
CA SER A 29 1.22 -10.44 -4.46
C SER A 29 1.53 -10.30 -5.95
N ASP A 30 0.78 -11.02 -6.78
CA ASP A 30 0.77 -10.78 -8.23
C ASP A 30 0.12 -9.42 -8.52
N ARG A 31 0.77 -8.59 -9.34
CA ARG A 31 0.25 -7.26 -9.73
C ARG A 31 -1.08 -7.33 -10.45
N GLY A 32 -1.33 -8.41 -11.18
CA GLY A 32 -2.59 -8.60 -11.89
C GLY A 32 -3.78 -8.81 -10.95
N ASP A 33 -3.53 -9.33 -9.75
CA ASP A 33 -4.55 -9.77 -8.81
C ASP A 33 -4.05 -9.63 -7.36
N VAL A 34 -3.99 -8.37 -6.89
CA VAL A 34 -3.62 -8.06 -5.51
C VAL A 34 -4.82 -8.31 -4.61
N ALA A 35 -4.70 -9.29 -3.72
CA ALA A 35 -5.73 -9.60 -2.74
C ALA A 35 -5.87 -8.49 -1.68
N ASP A 36 -7.07 -8.37 -1.13
CA ASP A 36 -7.33 -7.49 0.02
C ASP A 36 -6.48 -7.91 1.22
N PHE A 37 -6.06 -6.90 1.99
CA PHE A 37 -5.35 -7.11 3.26
C PHE A 37 -6.35 -6.96 4.41
N ASP A 38 -6.47 -7.98 5.24
CA ASP A 38 -7.31 -7.99 6.43
C ASP A 38 -6.60 -8.82 7.52
N ASP A 39 -5.96 -8.12 8.46
CA ASP A 39 -5.19 -8.76 9.52
C ASP A 39 -5.27 -7.97 10.83
N VAL A 40 -4.98 -8.63 11.95
CA VAL A 40 -4.95 -8.03 13.29
C VAL A 40 -3.51 -7.81 13.73
N ILE A 41 -3.15 -6.56 13.98
CA ILE A 41 -1.81 -6.13 14.38
C ILE A 41 -1.93 -5.35 15.69
N ASP A 42 -1.31 -5.87 16.75
CA ASP A 42 -1.23 -5.22 18.07
C ASP A 42 -2.61 -4.76 18.59
N ASP A 43 -3.59 -5.68 18.55
CA ASP A 43 -5.00 -5.53 18.95
C ASP A 43 -5.86 -4.61 18.06
N MET A 44 -5.33 -4.18 16.91
CA MET A 44 -6.06 -3.39 15.93
C MET A 44 -6.25 -4.19 14.66
N ARG A 45 -7.44 -4.14 14.07
CA ARG A 45 -7.70 -4.76 12.77
C ARG A 45 -7.43 -3.78 11.65
N ILE A 46 -6.60 -4.19 10.71
CA ILE A 46 -6.17 -3.39 9.57
C ILE A 46 -6.82 -3.97 8.32
N CYS A 47 -7.65 -3.17 7.68
CA CYS A 47 -8.31 -3.51 6.43
C CYS A 47 -7.77 -2.60 5.32
N ALA A 48 -7.30 -3.17 4.22
CA ALA A 48 -6.98 -2.43 3.00
C ALA A 48 -7.50 -3.21 1.78
N GLN A 49 -8.41 -2.58 1.04
CA GLN A 49 -8.98 -3.14 -0.19
C GLN A 49 -8.32 -2.50 -1.40
N PHE A 50 -7.91 -3.33 -2.34
CA PHE A 50 -7.21 -2.90 -3.54
C PHE A 50 -8.03 -3.19 -4.79
N ASP A 51 -7.95 -2.30 -5.78
CA ASP A 51 -8.45 -2.55 -7.13
C ASP A 51 -7.25 -2.54 -8.10
N THR A 52 -7.12 -3.60 -8.91
CA THR A 52 -6.12 -3.68 -9.97
C THR A 52 -6.76 -3.37 -11.32
N TYR A 53 -6.16 -2.44 -12.08
CA TYR A 53 -6.59 -2.13 -13.43
C TYR A 53 -5.39 -1.75 -14.30
N MET A 54 -5.20 -2.44 -15.43
CA MET A 54 -4.08 -2.20 -16.36
C MET A 54 -2.72 -2.10 -15.64
N ASP A 55 -2.43 -3.06 -14.76
CA ASP A 55 -1.21 -3.15 -13.94
C ASP A 55 -0.99 -2.01 -12.94
N VAL A 56 -2.02 -1.18 -12.71
CA VAL A 56 -2.06 -0.15 -11.68
C VAL A 56 -2.87 -0.65 -10.50
N VAL A 57 -2.25 -0.64 -9.32
CA VAL A 57 -2.90 -0.98 -8.05
C VAL A 57 -3.40 0.30 -7.40
N ASN A 58 -4.71 0.37 -7.11
CA ASN A 58 -5.34 1.50 -6.44
C ASN A 58 -5.87 1.09 -5.07
N LEU A 59 -5.84 2.01 -4.12
CA LEU A 59 -6.46 1.83 -2.82
C LEU A 59 -7.93 2.23 -2.89
N ARG A 60 -8.84 1.30 -2.62
CA ARG A 60 -10.27 1.54 -2.60
C ARG A 60 -10.75 1.92 -1.20
N ILE A 61 -10.38 1.11 -0.22
CA ILE A 61 -10.71 1.31 1.20
C ILE A 61 -9.46 1.06 2.02
N SER A 62 -9.28 1.85 3.08
CA SER A 62 -8.29 1.61 4.11
C SER A 62 -8.87 2.02 5.45
N GLU A 63 -8.86 1.11 6.41
CA GLU A 63 -9.46 1.28 7.73
C GLU A 63 -8.56 0.67 8.79
N VAL A 64 -8.40 1.40 9.89
CA VAL A 64 -7.77 0.92 11.12
C VAL A 64 -8.88 0.87 12.17
N LEU A 65 -9.18 -0.32 12.65
CA LEU A 65 -10.24 -0.57 13.62
C LEU A 65 -9.64 -1.00 14.96
N ASP A 66 -10.29 -0.62 16.05
CA ASP A 66 -9.91 -1.12 17.38
C ASP A 66 -10.47 -2.54 17.64
N SER A 67 -10.30 -3.01 18.88
CA SER A 67 -10.76 -4.34 19.31
C SER A 67 -12.29 -4.52 19.26
N ASP A 68 -13.03 -3.42 19.34
CA ASP A 68 -14.50 -3.39 19.27
C ASP A 68 -15.01 -3.16 17.84
N TRP A 69 -14.09 -3.09 16.87
CA TRP A 69 -14.32 -2.87 15.44
C TRP A 69 -14.79 -1.45 15.13
N ASP A 70 -14.52 -0.51 16.04
CA ASP A 70 -14.78 0.90 15.84
C ASP A 70 -13.64 1.54 15.02
N LEU A 71 -14.02 2.42 14.09
CA LEU A 71 -13.07 3.07 13.20
C LEU A 71 -12.25 4.13 13.94
N LEU A 72 -10.93 3.94 13.95
CA LEU A 72 -9.97 4.92 14.44
C LEU A 72 -9.68 5.93 13.33
N TYR A 73 -10.42 7.05 13.30
CA TYR A 73 -10.39 8.02 12.20
C TYR A 73 -9.00 8.62 11.96
N GLU A 74 -8.31 9.02 13.03
CA GLU A 74 -6.99 9.62 13.00
C GLU A 74 -5.95 8.65 12.44
N ASP A 75 -5.91 7.43 12.99
CA ASP A 75 -5.04 6.35 12.54
C ASP A 75 -5.32 5.96 11.10
N THR A 76 -6.59 5.85 10.74
CA THR A 76 -7.03 5.56 9.37
C THR A 76 -6.55 6.63 8.41
N ALA A 77 -6.64 7.91 8.78
CA ALA A 77 -6.16 9.00 7.93
C ALA A 77 -4.63 8.94 7.73
N VAL A 78 -3.88 8.65 8.79
CA VAL A 78 -2.41 8.48 8.73
C VAL A 78 -2.04 7.27 7.88
N PHE A 79 -2.68 6.13 8.11
CA PHE A 79 -2.50 4.89 7.37
C PHE A 79 -2.78 5.09 5.88
N THR A 80 -3.94 5.67 5.54
CA THR A 80 -4.33 6.00 4.16
C THR A 80 -3.28 6.88 3.47
N SER A 81 -2.79 7.91 4.15
CA SER A 81 -1.81 8.84 3.60
C SER A 81 -0.48 8.14 3.27
N ARG A 82 0.02 7.30 4.18
CA ARG A 82 1.26 6.53 3.99
C ARG A 82 1.11 5.46 2.91
N LEU A 83 -0.01 4.74 2.91
CA LEU A 83 -0.27 3.68 1.94
C LEU A 83 -0.37 4.23 0.51
N ARG A 84 -0.96 5.42 0.33
CA ARG A 84 -0.98 6.09 -0.98
C ARG A 84 0.42 6.43 -1.50
N ALA A 85 1.33 6.86 -0.63
CA ALA A 85 2.72 7.11 -1.04
C ALA A 85 3.40 5.82 -1.50
N ILE A 86 3.18 4.71 -0.78
CA ILE A 86 3.72 3.40 -1.14
C ILE A 86 3.16 2.89 -2.46
N LEU A 87 1.85 3.00 -2.68
CA LEU A 87 1.22 2.60 -3.94
C LEU A 87 1.72 3.42 -5.12
N ASN A 88 1.96 4.72 -4.93
CA ASN A 88 2.55 5.55 -5.98
C ASN A 88 3.95 5.07 -6.37
N ASP A 89 4.79 4.74 -5.39
CA ASP A 89 6.13 4.19 -5.64
C ASP A 89 6.04 2.78 -6.25
N TYR A 90 5.16 1.92 -5.75
CA TYR A 90 4.90 0.58 -6.27
C TYR A 90 4.48 0.62 -7.75
N ASN A 91 3.58 1.53 -8.12
CA ASN A 91 3.12 1.72 -9.49
C ASN A 91 4.21 2.33 -10.39
N ARG A 92 5.00 3.28 -9.88
CA ARG A 92 6.14 3.84 -10.63
C ARG A 92 7.17 2.77 -10.96
N ASN A 93 7.58 1.98 -9.97
CA ASN A 93 8.58 0.93 -10.13
C ASN A 93 8.12 -0.16 -11.13
N GLY A 94 6.82 -0.50 -11.12
CA GLY A 94 6.24 -1.42 -12.10
C GLY A 94 6.36 -0.90 -13.53
N LYS A 95 6.02 0.38 -13.74
CA LYS A 95 6.12 1.03 -15.06
C LYS A 95 7.57 1.08 -15.57
N GLU A 96 8.52 1.44 -14.71
CA GLU A 96 9.94 1.48 -15.06
C GLU A 96 10.48 0.10 -15.44
N SER A 97 10.10 -0.94 -14.69
CA SER A 97 10.50 -2.33 -14.98
C SER A 97 9.94 -2.81 -16.33
N GLY A 98 8.68 -2.49 -16.64
CA GLY A 98 8.08 -2.79 -17.94
C GLY A 98 8.78 -2.09 -19.10
N CYS A 99 9.13 -0.81 -18.95
CA CYS A 99 9.91 -0.08 -19.95
C CYS A 99 11.28 -0.72 -20.18
N GLN A 100 12.01 -1.09 -19.13
CA GLN A 100 13.32 -1.74 -19.25
C GLN A 100 13.22 -3.09 -19.96
N ALA A 101 12.20 -3.91 -19.65
CA ALA A 101 11.98 -5.18 -20.34
C ALA A 101 11.71 -4.99 -21.83
N HIS A 102 10.91 -3.98 -22.20
CA HIS A 102 10.68 -3.62 -23.61
C HIS A 102 11.95 -3.16 -24.32
N HIS A 103 12.80 -2.36 -23.67
CA HIS A 103 14.10 -1.96 -24.23
C HIS A 103 15.00 -3.17 -24.51
N VAL A 104 15.11 -4.11 -23.57
CA VAL A 104 15.92 -5.34 -23.78
C VAL A 104 15.39 -6.18 -24.95
N LEU A 105 14.07 -6.28 -25.10
CA LEU A 105 13.46 -7.00 -26.24
C LEU A 105 13.72 -6.29 -27.57
N ALA A 106 13.70 -4.96 -27.60
CA ALA A 106 14.02 -4.17 -28.79
C ALA A 106 15.49 -4.32 -29.18
N ASP A 107 16.42 -4.20 -28.22
CA ASP A 107 17.86 -4.36 -28.47
C ASP A 107 18.17 -5.77 -29.04
N ARG A 108 17.52 -6.81 -28.52
CA ARG A 108 17.65 -8.20 -29.03
C ARG A 108 17.08 -8.39 -30.44
N TRP A 109 16.12 -7.57 -30.85
CA TRP A 109 15.53 -7.65 -32.18
C TRP A 109 16.41 -6.95 -33.22
N ASP A 110 17.10 -5.87 -32.82
CA ASP A 110 18.06 -5.16 -33.68
C ASP A 110 19.39 -5.92 -33.88
N GLU A 111 19.69 -6.90 -33.02
CA GLU A 111 20.87 -7.79 -33.14
C GLU A 111 20.66 -9.02 -34.06
N LEU A 112 19.45 -9.24 -34.60
CA LEU A 112 19.08 -10.34 -35.51
C LEU A 112 18.98 -9.89 -36.98
#